data_AF-A0A7Y7CFR5-F1
#
_entry.id   AF-A0A7Y7CFR5-F1
#
_cell.length_a   1.000
_cell.length_b   1.000
_cell.length_c   1.000
_cell.angle_alpha   90.00
_cell.angle_beta   90.00
_cell.angle_gamma   90.00
#
_symmetry.space_group_name_H-M   'P 1'
#
loop_
_entity.id
_entity.type
_entity.pdbx_description
1 polymer ?
#
loop_
_entity_poly.entity_id
_entity_poly.type
_entity_poly.pdbx_seq_one_letter_code
_entity_poly.pdbx_strand_id
1 'polypeptide(L)'
;MKPLVWSGSFQISELLAQCMNDAQPWPPAWRGVYLVSRNAWTGSPNSECHPLYVGSNTGKSQRFCTRIGDLIADLHGFYDGGTGHHSGGQTLWKWCRDNKVHPGALYLGWGTSEDFCARCAEVTTVVKFVSSWAERAPLLNGNRPPACRAHGCYVGD
;
A
#
# COMPACT_ATOMS: atom_id res chain seq x y z
N MET A 1 16.19 -10.26 2.47
CA MET A 1 15.06 -10.05 1.56
C MET A 1 15.60 -9.73 0.17
N LYS A 2 15.31 -10.58 -0.79
CA LYS A 2 15.49 -10.34 -2.23
C LYS A 2 14.66 -9.12 -2.66
N PRO A 3 15.05 -8.45 -3.77
CA PRO A 3 14.32 -7.30 -4.29
C PRO A 3 12.83 -7.58 -4.48
N LEU A 4 12.00 -6.58 -4.20
CA LEU A 4 10.56 -6.66 -4.46
C LEU A 4 10.29 -6.64 -5.97
N VAL A 5 9.50 -7.59 -6.44
CA VAL A 5 8.93 -7.60 -7.78
C VAL A 5 7.55 -6.95 -7.70
N TRP A 6 7.37 -5.85 -8.42
CA TRP A 6 6.16 -5.02 -8.34
C TRP A 6 5.19 -5.32 -9.50
N SER A 7 3.91 -5.32 -9.17
CA SER A 7 2.79 -5.27 -10.11
C SER A 7 2.06 -3.94 -9.96
N GLY A 8 1.80 -3.27 -11.08
CA GLY A 8 1.24 -1.91 -11.15
C GLY A 8 2.24 -0.90 -11.71
N SER A 9 1.95 0.40 -11.63
CA SER A 9 0.81 1.02 -10.94
C SER A 9 -0.53 0.88 -11.67
N PHE A 10 -1.58 0.43 -10.98
CA PHE A 10 -2.94 0.38 -11.51
C PHE A 10 -3.74 1.58 -11.00
N GLN A 11 -4.42 2.30 -11.88
CA GLN A 11 -5.41 3.27 -11.43
C GLN A 11 -6.59 2.51 -10.81
N ILE A 12 -7.04 2.94 -9.62
CA ILE A 12 -8.02 2.17 -8.85
C ILE A 12 -9.35 2.03 -9.59
N SER A 13 -9.80 3.08 -10.29
CA SER A 13 -11.01 3.00 -11.13
C SER A 13 -10.88 1.97 -12.25
N GLU A 14 -9.72 1.89 -12.89
CA GLU A 14 -9.49 0.93 -13.98
C GLU A 14 -9.39 -0.50 -13.46
N LEU A 15 -8.71 -0.70 -12.32
CA LEU A 15 -8.61 -2.00 -11.65
C LEU A 15 -10.00 -2.56 -11.31
N LEU A 16 -10.90 -1.69 -10.83
CA LEU A 16 -12.28 -2.06 -10.50
C LEU A 16 -13.13 -2.27 -11.75
N ALA A 17 -12.96 -1.46 -12.79
CA ALA A 17 -13.67 -1.63 -14.07
C ALA A 17 -13.31 -2.95 -14.76
N GLN A 18 -12.10 -3.46 -14.53
CA GLN A 18 -11.59 -4.72 -15.09
C GLN A 18 -11.71 -5.91 -14.11
N CYS A 19 -12.56 -5.82 -13.09
CA CYS A 19 -12.61 -6.85 -12.04
C CYS A 19 -13.05 -8.26 -12.50
N MET A 20 -13.60 -8.38 -13.72
CA MET A 20 -13.95 -9.67 -14.35
C MET A 20 -12.97 -10.08 -15.47
N ASN A 21 -11.85 -9.37 -15.62
CA ASN A 21 -10.82 -9.70 -16.60
C ASN A 21 -9.79 -10.66 -15.99
N ASP A 22 -9.81 -11.93 -16.41
CA ASP A 22 -8.86 -12.94 -15.91
C ASP A 22 -7.40 -12.64 -16.26
N ALA A 23 -7.13 -11.81 -17.27
CA ALA A 23 -5.79 -11.38 -17.61
C ALA A 23 -5.28 -10.23 -16.73
N GLN A 24 -6.15 -9.59 -15.94
CA GLN A 24 -5.74 -8.56 -14.99
C GLN A 24 -4.85 -9.17 -13.91
N PRO A 25 -3.66 -8.58 -13.62
CA PRO A 25 -2.89 -8.99 -12.47
C PRO A 25 -3.67 -8.73 -11.19
N TRP A 26 -3.85 -9.77 -10.38
CA TRP A 26 -4.46 -9.67 -9.05
C TRP A 26 -3.41 -9.73 -7.95
N PRO A 27 -3.66 -9.11 -6.78
CA PRO A 27 -2.79 -9.29 -5.64
C PRO A 27 -2.71 -10.77 -5.24
N PRO A 28 -1.53 -11.27 -4.84
CA PRO A 28 -1.40 -12.66 -4.41
C PRO A 28 -2.18 -12.93 -3.12
N ALA A 29 -2.46 -14.19 -2.83
CA ALA A 29 -3.13 -14.59 -1.58
C ALA A 29 -2.29 -14.27 -0.32
N TRP A 30 -0.96 -14.33 -0.41
CA TRP A 30 -0.01 -13.96 0.65
C TRP A 30 1.22 -13.29 0.02
N ARG A 31 2.01 -12.66 0.87
CA ARG A 31 3.43 -12.26 0.70
C ARG A 31 3.54 -11.00 -0.14
N GLY A 32 2.67 -10.05 0.18
CA GLY A 32 2.62 -8.76 -0.48
C GLY A 32 2.81 -7.60 0.49
N VAL A 33 3.47 -6.57 -0.03
CA VAL A 33 3.37 -5.17 0.40
C VAL A 33 2.61 -4.43 -0.69
N TYR A 34 1.82 -3.43 -0.36
CA TYR A 34 1.17 -2.56 -1.33
C TYR A 34 1.49 -1.10 -1.04
N LEU A 35 1.38 -0.30 -2.09
CA LEU A 35 1.54 1.14 -2.10
C LEU A 35 0.31 1.77 -2.74
N VAL A 36 -0.26 2.77 -2.07
CA VAL A 36 -1.18 3.74 -2.65
C VAL A 36 -0.43 5.04 -2.88
N SER A 37 -0.57 5.62 -4.06
CA SER A 37 0.10 6.88 -4.41
C SER A 37 -0.77 7.75 -5.32
N ARG A 38 -0.36 9.01 -5.49
CA ARG A 38 -1.12 9.98 -6.29
C ARG A 38 -0.90 9.82 -7.79
N ASN A 39 0.33 9.49 -8.20
CA ASN A 39 0.72 9.41 -9.60
C ASN A 39 1.11 7.98 -9.98
N ALA A 40 1.03 7.67 -11.27
CA ALA A 40 1.51 6.40 -11.80
C ALA A 40 3.03 6.22 -11.64
N TRP A 41 3.50 4.98 -11.71
CA TRP A 41 4.92 4.64 -11.79
C TRP A 41 5.14 3.39 -12.66
N THR A 42 6.36 3.23 -13.18
CA THR A 42 6.75 2.07 -14.00
C THR A 42 7.86 1.29 -13.32
N GLY A 43 7.76 -0.04 -13.33
CA GLY A 43 8.75 -0.92 -12.70
C GLY A 43 8.65 -0.87 -11.17
N SER A 44 9.43 -0.01 -10.52
CA SER A 44 9.41 0.12 -9.06
C SER A 44 8.98 1.52 -8.64
N PRO A 45 8.19 1.68 -7.57
CA PRO A 45 7.80 3.01 -7.11
C PRO A 45 9.01 3.81 -6.63
N ASN A 46 8.94 5.13 -6.77
CA ASN A 46 9.92 6.12 -6.31
C ASN A 46 9.18 7.37 -5.75
N SER A 47 9.90 8.39 -5.32
CA SER A 47 9.33 9.63 -4.77
C SER A 47 8.35 10.34 -5.71
N GLU A 48 8.59 10.27 -7.03
CA GLU A 48 7.81 10.98 -8.05
C GLU A 48 6.36 10.48 -8.15
N CYS A 49 6.09 9.26 -7.69
CA CYS A 49 4.72 8.75 -7.63
C CYS A 49 3.88 9.42 -6.53
N HIS A 50 4.50 10.24 -5.67
CA HIS A 50 3.88 10.88 -4.51
C HIS A 50 3.18 9.84 -3.61
N PRO A 51 3.95 9.01 -2.90
CA PRO A 51 3.44 7.90 -2.12
C PRO A 51 2.58 8.43 -0.96
N LEU A 52 1.38 7.87 -0.81
CA LEU A 52 0.42 8.27 0.22
C LEU A 52 0.34 7.25 1.35
N TYR A 53 0.38 5.96 1.03
CA TYR A 53 0.22 4.91 2.05
C TYR A 53 0.91 3.63 1.65
N VAL A 54 1.66 3.04 2.58
CA VAL A 54 2.27 1.72 2.44
C VAL A 54 1.68 0.79 3.49
N GLY A 55 1.32 -0.42 3.10
CA GLY A 55 0.90 -1.46 4.02
C GLY A 55 1.27 -2.84 3.51
N SER A 56 1.28 -3.83 4.38
CA SER A 56 1.57 -5.22 4.00
C SER A 56 0.60 -6.18 4.65
N ASN A 57 0.78 -7.47 4.37
CA ASN A 57 0.07 -8.51 5.10
C ASN A 57 0.55 -8.55 6.57
N THR A 58 -0.35 -8.29 7.52
CA THR A 58 -0.03 -8.40 8.95
C THR A 58 -0.30 -9.82 9.44
N GLY A 59 0.75 -10.63 9.60
CA GLY A 59 0.67 -11.96 10.22
C GLY A 59 0.84 -13.15 9.26
N LYS A 60 0.45 -14.35 9.73
CA LYS A 60 0.59 -15.63 9.02
C LYS A 60 -0.68 -16.06 8.26
N SER A 61 -1.53 -15.14 7.82
CA SER A 61 -2.80 -15.48 7.14
C SER A 61 -2.73 -15.25 5.63
N GLN A 62 -3.33 -16.14 4.82
CA GLN A 62 -3.49 -15.98 3.36
C GLN A 62 -4.61 -14.99 3.05
N ARG A 63 -4.46 -13.72 3.47
CA ARG A 63 -5.51 -12.69 3.35
C ARG A 63 -5.01 -11.40 2.69
N PHE A 64 -3.90 -11.43 1.96
CA PHE A 64 -3.34 -10.22 1.37
C PHE A 64 -4.28 -9.60 0.33
N CYS A 65 -4.82 -10.41 -0.59
CA CYS A 65 -5.81 -9.94 -1.56
C CYS A 65 -7.08 -9.41 -0.88
N THR A 66 -7.62 -10.11 0.12
CA THR A 66 -8.78 -9.64 0.90
C THR A 66 -8.50 -8.30 1.58
N ARG A 67 -7.30 -8.13 2.15
CA ARG A 67 -6.88 -6.88 2.79
C ARG A 67 -6.81 -5.71 1.80
N ILE A 68 -6.46 -5.96 0.54
CA ILE A 68 -6.55 -4.95 -0.52
C ILE A 68 -8.01 -4.63 -0.84
N GLY A 69 -8.90 -5.63 -0.86
CA GLY A 69 -10.35 -5.41 -0.95
C GLY A 69 -10.87 -4.51 0.17
N ASP A 70 -10.52 -4.83 1.42
CA ASP A 70 -10.87 -4.04 2.61
C ASP A 70 -10.32 -2.60 2.50
N LEU A 71 -9.07 -2.45 2.01
CA LEU A 71 -8.48 -1.14 1.74
C LEU A 71 -9.30 -0.34 0.73
N ILE A 72 -9.69 -0.96 -0.39
CA ILE A 72 -10.44 -0.28 -1.46
C ILE A 72 -11.85 0.09 -0.99
N ALA A 73 -12.52 -0.79 -0.26
CA ALA A 73 -13.84 -0.53 0.32
C ALA A 73 -13.79 0.67 1.28
N ASP A 74 -12.89 0.63 2.27
CA ASP A 74 -12.74 1.73 3.24
C ASP A 74 -12.28 3.03 2.55
N LEU A 75 -11.41 2.95 1.52
CA LEU A 75 -10.96 4.10 0.71
C LEU A 75 -12.11 4.80 -0.03
N HIS A 76 -13.15 4.05 -0.42
CA HIS A 76 -14.36 4.61 -1.05
C HIS A 76 -15.44 5.04 -0.04
N GLY A 77 -15.16 4.94 1.25
CA GLY A 77 -16.10 5.36 2.30
C GLY A 77 -17.14 4.30 2.68
N PHE A 78 -16.92 3.03 2.31
CA PHE A 78 -17.79 1.92 2.74
C PHE A 78 -17.48 1.47 4.17
N TYR A 79 -17.64 2.38 5.12
CA TYR A 79 -17.43 2.17 6.56
C TYR A 79 -18.27 3.17 7.36
N ASP A 80 -18.74 2.81 8.56
CA ASP A 80 -19.57 3.67 9.42
C ASP A 80 -19.44 3.32 10.92
N GLY A 81 -19.67 4.27 11.83
CA GLY A 81 -20.03 4.00 13.23
C GLY A 81 -19.06 3.16 14.08
N GLY A 82 -17.80 3.03 13.66
CA GLY A 82 -16.81 2.15 14.30
C GLY A 82 -16.60 0.80 13.60
N THR A 83 -17.30 0.55 12.51
CA THR A 83 -17.08 -0.55 11.58
C THR A 83 -16.23 -0.09 10.42
N GLY A 84 -15.26 -0.91 10.03
CA GLY A 84 -14.28 -0.64 8.98
C GLY A 84 -13.12 -1.61 9.13
N HIS A 85 -12.66 -2.17 8.02
CA HIS A 85 -11.72 -3.29 8.04
C HIS A 85 -10.27 -2.86 7.79
N HIS A 86 -10.06 -1.60 7.38
CA HIS A 86 -8.76 -1.10 6.98
C HIS A 86 -8.53 0.37 7.38
N SER A 87 -7.85 0.57 8.52
CA SER A 87 -7.50 1.91 9.03
C SER A 87 -6.74 2.78 8.03
N GLY A 88 -5.92 2.17 7.16
CA GLY A 88 -5.26 2.88 6.06
C GLY A 88 -6.23 3.42 5.00
N GLY A 89 -7.29 2.66 4.70
CA GLY A 89 -8.31 3.06 3.73
C GLY A 89 -9.11 4.24 4.27
N GLN A 90 -9.48 4.21 5.55
CA GLN A 90 -10.15 5.31 6.23
C GLN A 90 -9.29 6.59 6.26
N THR A 91 -7.99 6.48 6.50
CA THR A 91 -7.08 7.63 6.45
C THR A 91 -6.97 8.20 5.03
N LEU A 92 -6.85 7.34 4.02
CA LEU A 92 -6.82 7.77 2.62
C LEU A 92 -8.15 8.41 2.19
N TRP A 93 -9.30 7.91 2.64
CA TRP A 93 -10.61 8.51 2.38
C TRP A 93 -10.68 9.94 2.93
N LYS A 94 -10.23 10.16 4.17
CA LYS A 94 -10.16 11.50 4.78
C LYS A 94 -9.27 12.42 3.95
N TRP A 95 -8.09 11.94 3.55
CA TRP A 95 -7.18 12.70 2.70
C TRP A 95 -7.81 13.04 1.33
N CYS A 96 -8.48 12.07 0.69
CA CYS A 96 -9.16 12.28 -0.60
C CYS A 96 -10.23 13.37 -0.48
N ARG A 97 -11.06 13.30 0.57
CA ARG A 97 -12.09 14.31 0.87
C ARG A 97 -11.46 15.69 1.07
N ASP A 98 -10.45 15.79 1.91
CA ASP A 98 -9.84 17.07 2.29
C ASP A 98 -9.08 17.72 1.11
N ASN A 99 -8.54 16.90 0.19
CA ASN A 99 -7.80 17.35 -1.00
C ASN A 99 -8.66 17.38 -2.28
N LYS A 100 -9.96 17.07 -2.20
CA LYS A 100 -10.89 17.00 -3.35
C LYS A 100 -10.41 16.07 -4.47
N VAL A 101 -9.81 14.94 -4.10
CA VAL A 101 -9.35 13.90 -5.03
C VAL A 101 -10.33 12.74 -4.99
N HIS A 102 -10.82 12.29 -6.15
CA HIS A 102 -11.66 11.09 -6.20
C HIS A 102 -10.82 9.84 -5.88
N PRO A 103 -11.26 8.92 -5.00
CA PRO A 103 -10.44 7.78 -4.60
C PRO A 103 -10.02 6.87 -5.77
N GLY A 104 -10.91 6.69 -6.75
CA GLY A 104 -10.61 5.96 -7.98
C GLY A 104 -9.47 6.55 -8.83
N ALA A 105 -9.13 7.83 -8.66
CA ALA A 105 -8.05 8.49 -9.41
C ALA A 105 -6.65 8.16 -8.85
N LEU A 106 -6.57 7.58 -7.64
CA LEU A 106 -5.32 7.14 -7.06
C LEU A 106 -4.79 5.88 -7.73
N TYR A 107 -3.52 5.60 -7.49
CA TYR A 107 -2.82 4.44 -8.03
C TYR A 107 -2.48 3.45 -6.91
N LEU A 108 -2.72 2.17 -7.18
CA LEU A 108 -2.40 1.04 -6.32
C LEU A 108 -1.43 0.10 -7.02
N GLY A 109 -0.47 -0.43 -6.28
CA GLY A 109 0.35 -1.55 -6.74
C GLY A 109 0.84 -2.36 -5.56
N TRP A 110 1.34 -3.57 -5.85
CA TRP A 110 1.83 -4.49 -4.83
C TRP A 110 3.14 -5.14 -5.23
N GLY A 111 4.02 -5.31 -4.24
CA GLY A 111 5.33 -5.93 -4.37
C GLY A 111 5.38 -7.26 -3.64
N THR A 112 6.01 -8.25 -4.25
CA THR A 112 6.25 -9.58 -3.67
C THR A 112 7.74 -9.89 -3.64
N SER A 113 8.16 -10.86 -2.82
CA SER A 113 9.52 -11.37 -2.77
C SER A 113 9.52 -12.84 -2.34
N GLU A 114 10.51 -13.61 -2.76
CA GLU A 114 10.60 -15.05 -2.44
C GLU A 114 10.80 -15.30 -0.94
N ASP A 115 11.68 -14.53 -0.30
CA ASP A 115 11.98 -14.53 1.13
C ASP A 115 11.23 -13.41 1.87
N PHE A 116 9.94 -13.29 1.56
CA PHE A 116 9.09 -12.20 2.03
C PHE A 116 9.04 -12.10 3.57
N CYS A 117 9.44 -10.94 4.08
CA CYS A 117 9.13 -10.49 5.42
C CYS A 117 8.31 -9.21 5.34
N ALA A 118 7.08 -9.22 5.88
CA ALA A 118 6.15 -8.09 5.81
C ALA A 118 6.78 -6.77 6.29
N ARG A 119 7.50 -6.82 7.42
CA ARG A 119 8.16 -5.63 7.97
C ARG A 119 9.36 -5.18 7.15
N CYS A 120 10.21 -6.10 6.70
CA CYS A 120 11.29 -5.75 5.78
C CYS A 120 10.74 -5.14 4.49
N ALA A 121 9.66 -5.69 3.93
CA ALA A 121 9.05 -5.19 2.72
C ALA A 121 8.50 -3.77 2.88
N GLU A 122 7.80 -3.48 4.00
CA GLU A 122 7.36 -2.11 4.29
C GLU A 122 8.55 -1.16 4.47
N VAL A 123 9.57 -1.53 5.24
CA VAL A 123 10.78 -0.71 5.45
C VAL A 123 11.51 -0.44 4.14
N THR A 124 11.84 -1.50 3.37
CA THR A 124 12.51 -1.39 2.07
C THR A 124 11.71 -0.55 1.07
N THR A 125 10.38 -0.56 1.16
CA THR A 125 9.54 0.30 0.31
C THR A 125 9.63 1.76 0.76
N VAL A 126 9.51 2.01 2.06
CA VAL A 126 9.50 3.38 2.61
C VAL A 126 10.84 4.09 2.45
N VAL A 127 11.98 3.41 2.65
CA VAL A 127 13.33 4.02 2.49
C VAL A 127 13.63 4.48 1.06
N LYS A 128 12.82 4.08 0.05
CA LYS A 128 12.94 4.61 -1.32
C LYS A 128 12.37 6.02 -1.47
N PHE A 129 11.55 6.46 -0.53
CA PHE A 129 10.81 7.71 -0.63
C PHE A 129 11.22 8.71 0.44
N VAL A 130 11.71 8.23 1.57
CA VAL A 130 12.09 9.03 2.74
C VAL A 130 13.39 8.50 3.31
N SER A 131 14.32 9.39 3.63
CA SER A 131 15.63 9.01 4.20
C SER A 131 15.56 8.89 5.72
N SER A 132 14.62 9.60 6.35
CA SER A 132 14.36 9.60 7.80
C SER A 132 12.86 9.61 8.08
N TRP A 133 12.47 9.29 9.32
CA TRP A 133 11.08 9.42 9.74
C TRP A 133 10.59 10.87 9.76
N ALA A 134 11.47 11.83 10.03
CA ALA A 134 11.12 13.25 10.05
C ALA A 134 10.64 13.77 8.68
N GLU A 135 11.11 13.18 7.58
CA GLU A 135 10.84 13.63 6.22
C GLU A 135 9.54 13.06 5.61
N ARG A 136 8.80 12.21 6.35
CA ARG A 136 7.67 11.46 5.78
C ARG A 136 6.38 12.23 5.58
N ALA A 137 6.38 13.57 5.59
CA ALA A 137 5.19 14.41 5.42
C ALA A 137 4.16 13.88 4.38
N PRO A 138 4.54 13.27 3.23
CA PRO A 138 3.56 12.71 2.30
C PRO A 138 2.90 11.36 2.73
N LEU A 139 3.52 10.57 3.60
CA LEU A 139 3.02 9.24 4.00
C LEU A 139 2.02 9.31 5.16
N LEU A 140 0.79 8.91 4.87
CA LEU A 140 -0.35 8.87 5.77
C LEU A 140 -0.37 7.64 6.70
N ASN A 141 0.70 6.84 6.74
CA ASN A 141 0.73 5.63 7.56
C ASN A 141 0.91 5.97 9.05
N GLY A 142 -0.19 6.00 9.80
CA GLY A 142 -0.21 6.32 11.24
C GLY A 142 0.65 5.39 12.11
N ASN A 143 0.80 4.11 11.73
CA ASN A 143 1.42 3.11 12.59
C ASN A 143 2.95 3.07 12.53
N ARG A 144 3.59 3.86 11.63
CA ARG A 144 5.05 3.86 11.33
C ARG A 144 5.54 2.43 11.00
N PRO A 145 5.87 2.05 9.75
CA PRO A 145 6.34 0.69 9.52
C PRO A 145 7.42 0.29 10.52
N PRO A 146 7.12 -0.68 11.39
CA PRO A 146 7.94 -0.93 12.54
C PRO A 146 9.20 -1.60 12.04
N ALA A 147 10.32 -1.13 12.55
CA ALA A 147 11.56 -1.86 12.62
C ALA A 147 11.36 -3.39 12.55
N CYS A 148 11.97 -4.04 11.58
CA CYS A 148 12.03 -5.49 11.57
C CYS A 148 13.11 -5.95 12.54
N ARG A 149 12.75 -6.16 13.81
CA ARG A 149 13.70 -6.63 14.84
C ARG A 149 14.34 -7.98 14.49
N ALA A 150 13.59 -8.87 13.83
CA ALA A 150 14.08 -10.19 13.45
C ALA A 150 15.22 -10.15 12.42
N HIS A 151 15.28 -9.11 11.58
CA HIS A 151 16.24 -8.99 10.49
C HIS A 151 17.07 -7.70 10.55
N GLY A 152 16.95 -6.92 11.63
CA GLY A 152 17.65 -5.65 11.80
C GLY A 152 17.37 -4.61 10.71
N CYS A 153 16.16 -4.59 10.14
CA CYS A 153 15.81 -3.58 9.11
C CYS A 153 15.05 -2.42 9.73
N TYR A 154 15.55 -1.19 9.53
CA TYR A 154 15.00 0.02 10.14
C TYR A 154 14.89 1.13 9.08
N VAL A 155 13.92 2.02 9.27
CA VAL A 155 13.94 3.36 8.67
C VAL A 155 14.70 4.22 9.67
N GLY A 156 15.70 4.97 9.22
CA GLY A 156 16.50 5.85 10.09
C GLY A 156 15.62 6.82 10.87
N ASP A 157 16.01 7.13 12.10
CA ASP A 157 15.35 8.14 12.94
C ASP A 157 15.47 9.54 12.32
#